data_AF-A0AAD4LS86-F1
#
_entry.id   AF-A0AAD4LS86-F1
#
_cell.length_a   1.000
_cell.length_b   1.000
_cell.length_c   1.000
_cell.angle_alpha   90.00
_cell.angle_beta   90.00
_cell.angle_gamma   90.00
#
_symmetry.space_group_name_H-M   'P 1'
#
loop_
_entity.id
_entity.type
_entity.pdbx_description
1 polymer ?
#
loop_
_entity_poly.entity_id
_entity_poly.type
_entity_poly.pdbx_seq_one_letter_code
_entity_poly.pdbx_strand_id
1 'polypeptide(L)'
;MSTCAICLDTLKSPVALPCGHVYCHTCISEAIKATAGPSSPITCCPTCREPVSIVTPNPLLVPSHLRPYILPPFRRLYLNAPPLDPSSSSSSSSTSADEVERITARLHMENAILRQSCHAWRARANAHVAAHVGLSTLARLAQDQARILRDERDELARKYDALKRKLSDVDR
;
A
#
# COMPACT_ATOMS: atom_id res chain seq x y z
N MET A 1 -3.46 -16.95 26.98
CA MET A 1 -3.72 -15.53 27.29
C MET A 1 -2.83 -14.68 26.40
N SER A 2 -3.39 -13.72 25.66
CA SER A 2 -2.65 -12.87 24.74
C SER A 2 -2.09 -11.64 25.47
N THR A 3 -0.77 -11.48 25.47
CA THR A 3 -0.03 -10.41 26.17
C THR A 3 0.39 -9.31 25.19
N CYS A 4 0.41 -8.06 25.65
CA CYS A 4 0.88 -6.93 24.86
C CYS A 4 2.41 -6.85 24.91
N ALA A 5 3.09 -6.81 23.77
CA ALA A 5 4.54 -6.69 23.73
C ALA A 5 5.11 -5.32 24.18
N ILE A 6 4.25 -4.32 24.41
CA ILE A 6 4.66 -2.98 24.87
C ILE A 6 4.53 -2.87 26.39
N CYS A 7 3.32 -3.07 26.93
CA CYS A 7 3.08 -2.95 28.39
C CYS A 7 3.27 -4.26 29.16
N LEU A 8 3.54 -5.38 28.46
CA LEU A 8 3.74 -6.72 29.02
C LEU A 8 2.56 -7.27 29.86
N ASP A 9 1.40 -6.61 29.78
CA ASP A 9 0.16 -6.98 30.45
C ASP A 9 -0.84 -7.61 29.46
N THR A 10 -1.95 -8.12 29.97
CA THR A 10 -3.10 -8.59 29.21
C THR A 10 -3.60 -7.50 28.26
N LEU A 11 -3.90 -7.89 27.01
CA LEU A 11 -4.37 -6.94 25.98
C LEU A 11 -5.68 -6.23 26.39
N LYS A 12 -5.63 -4.90 26.43
CA LYS A 12 -6.77 -4.00 26.65
C LYS A 12 -7.13 -3.33 25.33
N SER A 13 -8.35 -3.56 24.84
CA SER A 13 -8.82 -3.10 23.52
C SER A 13 -7.82 -3.43 22.40
N PRO A 14 -7.62 -4.73 22.10
CA PRO A 14 -6.57 -5.17 21.19
C PRO A 14 -6.79 -4.62 19.78
N VAL A 15 -5.70 -4.16 19.15
CA VAL A 15 -5.66 -3.76 17.74
C VAL A 15 -4.55 -4.50 17.02
N ALA A 16 -4.83 -4.91 15.79
CA ALA A 16 -3.85 -5.49 14.89
C ALA A 16 -3.29 -4.42 13.94
N LEU A 17 -1.96 -4.43 13.79
CA LEU A 17 -1.26 -3.73 12.71
C LEU A 17 -1.39 -4.51 11.38
N PRO A 18 -1.09 -3.90 10.22
CA PRO A 18 -1.09 -4.59 8.93
C PRO A 18 -0.15 -5.81 8.87
N CYS A 19 0.94 -5.79 9.64
CA CYS A 19 1.86 -6.92 9.81
C CYS A 19 1.32 -8.06 10.69
N GLY A 20 0.10 -7.93 11.22
CA GLY A 20 -0.57 -8.94 12.06
C GLY A 20 -0.23 -8.89 13.56
N HIS A 21 0.77 -8.12 13.98
CA HIS A 21 1.09 -7.97 15.40
C HIS A 21 0.00 -7.21 16.16
N VAL A 22 -0.24 -7.63 17.40
CA VAL A 22 -1.35 -7.15 18.23
C VAL A 22 -0.85 -6.44 19.49
N TYR A 23 -1.45 -5.30 19.78
CA TYR A 23 -1.11 -4.48 20.94
C TYR A 23 -2.38 -3.90 21.58
N CYS A 24 -2.27 -3.35 22.78
CA CYS A 24 -3.30 -2.45 23.31
C CYS A 24 -3.40 -1.21 22.41
N HIS A 25 -4.60 -0.74 22.15
CA HIS A 25 -4.83 0.47 21.34
C HIS A 25 -4.02 1.67 21.85
N THR A 26 -4.00 1.89 23.16
CA THR A 26 -3.26 3.01 23.80
C THR A 26 -1.76 2.85 23.61
N CYS A 27 -1.21 1.67 23.91
CA CYS A 27 0.23 1.41 23.81
C CYS A 27 0.77 1.66 22.40
N ILE A 28 0.09 1.15 21.36
CA ILE A 28 0.58 1.36 19.99
C ILE A 28 0.39 2.80 19.51
N SER A 29 -0.69 3.46 19.93
CA SER A 29 -0.93 4.87 19.59
C SER A 29 0.16 5.78 20.18
N GLU A 30 0.58 5.53 21.42
CA GLU A 30 1.65 6.29 22.08
C GLU A 30 3.02 6.01 21.47
N ALA A 31 3.34 4.73 21.21
CA ALA A 31 4.59 4.35 20.55
C ALA A 31 4.75 5.03 19.17
N ILE A 32 3.64 5.13 18.42
CA ILE A 32 3.59 5.81 17.13
C ILE A 32 3.75 7.32 17.28
N LYS A 33 3.07 7.95 18.23
CA LYS A 33 3.23 9.39 18.51
C LYS A 33 4.66 9.73 18.92
N ALA A 34 5.34 8.85 19.65
CA ALA A 34 6.73 9.05 20.07
C ALA A 34 7.74 8.89 18.93
N THR A 35 7.41 8.10 17.89
CA THR A 35 8.31 7.80 16.76
C THR A 35 8.03 8.64 15.51
N ALA A 36 6.80 9.14 15.36
CA ALA A 36 6.42 10.04 14.28
C ALA A 36 6.94 11.46 14.54
N GLY A 37 8.13 11.78 14.03
CA GLY A 37 8.59 13.16 13.88
C GLY A 37 7.79 13.93 12.82
N PRO A 38 7.95 15.26 12.71
CA PRO A 38 7.20 16.12 11.77
C PRO A 38 7.39 15.77 10.28
N SER A 39 8.33 14.87 9.94
CA SER A 39 8.76 14.58 8.57
C SER A 39 8.54 13.14 8.09
N SER A 40 7.97 12.22 8.88
CA SER A 40 7.72 10.84 8.43
C SER A 40 6.37 10.27 8.90
N PRO A 41 5.41 10.03 7.98
CA PRO A 41 4.13 9.38 8.29
C PRO A 41 4.24 7.85 8.40
N ILE A 42 5.44 7.31 8.18
CA ILE A 42 5.74 5.88 8.26
C ILE A 42 6.36 5.61 9.62
N THR A 43 5.72 4.73 10.38
CA THR A 43 6.25 4.21 11.66
C THR A 43 6.50 2.72 11.53
N CYS A 44 7.42 2.16 12.31
CA CYS A 44 7.72 0.74 12.25
C CYS A 44 6.97 -0.03 13.34
N CYS A 45 6.57 -1.26 13.04
CA CYS A 45 6.03 -2.18 14.04
C CYS A 45 7.07 -2.41 15.17
N PRO A 46 6.70 -2.26 16.46
CA PRO A 46 7.63 -2.50 17.57
C PRO A 46 8.23 -3.91 17.60
N THR A 47 7.49 -4.93 17.15
CA THR A 47 7.94 -6.33 17.16
C THR A 47 8.78 -6.70 15.94
N CYS A 48 8.25 -6.52 14.71
CA CYS A 48 8.93 -6.99 13.48
C CYS A 48 9.64 -5.89 12.69
N ARG A 49 9.49 -4.62 13.09
CA ARG A 49 10.07 -3.45 12.42
C ARG A 49 9.58 -3.21 10.99
N GLU A 50 8.57 -3.95 10.53
CA GLU A 50 7.95 -3.68 9.24
C GLU A 50 7.32 -2.28 9.22
N PRO A 51 7.46 -1.53 8.10
CA PRO A 51 6.87 -0.22 7.96
C PRO A 51 5.34 -0.32 7.96
N VAL A 52 4.72 0.51 8.78
CA VAL A 52 3.27 0.65 8.93
C VAL A 52 2.88 2.02 8.41
N SER A 53 2.02 2.02 7.39
CA SER A 53 1.36 3.24 6.91
C SER A 53 0.16 3.55 7.78
N ILE A 54 0.18 4.70 8.45
CA ILE A 54 -0.95 5.19 9.26
C ILE A 54 -1.83 6.17 8.45
N VAL A 55 -1.53 6.34 7.17
CA VAL A 55 -2.27 7.26 6.30
C VAL A 55 -3.69 6.75 6.13
N THR A 56 -4.66 7.51 6.65
CA THR A 56 -6.07 7.31 6.35
C THR A 56 -6.37 8.08 5.06
N PRO A 57 -6.61 7.42 3.92
CA PRO A 57 -6.86 8.12 2.66
C PRO A 57 -8.13 8.95 2.78
N ASN A 58 -8.12 10.16 2.20
CA ASN A 58 -9.31 11.01 2.15
C ASN A 58 -10.43 10.25 1.40
N PRO A 59 -11.58 9.96 2.04
CA PRO A 59 -12.65 9.18 1.42
C PRO A 59 -13.18 9.79 0.11
N LEU A 60 -13.06 11.10 -0.07
CA LEU A 60 -13.47 11.80 -1.29
C LEU A 60 -12.60 11.45 -2.50
N LEU A 61 -11.33 11.10 -2.28
CA LEU A 61 -10.40 10.66 -3.33
C LEU A 61 -10.56 9.18 -3.69
N VAL A 62 -11.39 8.45 -2.94
CA VAL A 62 -11.63 7.03 -3.13
C VAL A 62 -12.98 6.86 -3.83
N PRO A 63 -13.03 6.07 -4.94
CA PRO A 63 -14.30 5.72 -5.58
C PRO A 63 -15.31 5.16 -4.58
N SER A 64 -16.57 5.59 -4.67
CA SER A 64 -17.63 5.28 -3.71
C SER A 64 -17.80 3.79 -3.43
N HIS A 65 -17.67 2.94 -4.45
CA HIS A 65 -17.76 1.48 -4.34
C HIS A 65 -16.58 0.82 -3.62
N LEU A 66 -15.44 1.52 -3.47
CA LEU A 66 -14.25 0.99 -2.77
C LEU A 66 -14.13 1.44 -1.31
N ARG A 67 -14.85 2.52 -0.92
CA ARG A 67 -14.80 3.07 0.43
C ARG A 67 -15.08 2.06 1.55
N PRO A 68 -16.05 1.12 1.43
CA PRO A 68 -16.32 0.14 2.48
C PRO A 68 -15.15 -0.82 2.74
N TYR A 69 -14.24 -0.97 1.77
CA TYR A 69 -13.11 -1.88 1.84
C TYR A 69 -11.82 -1.22 2.33
N ILE A 70 -11.84 0.10 2.57
CA ILE A 70 -10.70 0.79 3.17
C ILE A 70 -10.75 0.58 4.68
N LEU A 71 -9.84 -0.26 5.16
CA LEU A 71 -9.70 -0.52 6.59
C LEU A 71 -8.80 0.53 7.24
N PRO A 72 -9.13 0.97 8.46
CA PRO A 72 -8.23 1.80 9.24
C PRO A 72 -6.92 1.03 9.50
N PRO A 73 -5.78 1.74 9.59
CA PRO A 73 -4.47 1.11 9.82
C PRO A 73 -4.38 0.34 11.15
N PHE A 74 -5.24 0.68 12.12
CA PHE A 74 -5.42 -0.07 13.36
C PHE A 74 -6.74 -0.83 13.32
N ARG A 75 -6.67 -2.14 13.08
CA ARG A 75 -7.86 -2.99 13.05
C ARG A 75 -8.20 -3.45 14.47
N ARG A 76 -9.33 -2.99 15.01
CA ARG A 76 -9.84 -3.48 16.30
C ARG A 76 -10.12 -4.98 16.25
N LEU A 77 -9.65 -5.69 17.27
CA LEU A 77 -9.94 -7.10 17.50
C LEU A 77 -10.89 -7.25 18.68
N TYR A 78 -11.83 -8.18 18.56
CA TYR A 78 -12.74 -8.56 19.64
C TYR A 78 -12.34 -9.95 20.13
N LEU A 79 -11.19 -10.02 20.83
CA LEU A 79 -10.65 -11.29 21.32
C LEU A 79 -11.42 -11.81 22.55
N ASN A 80 -12.19 -10.94 23.20
CA ASN A 80 -13.08 -11.26 24.30
C ASN A 80 -14.46 -10.71 23.97
N ALA A 81 -15.37 -11.55 23.47
CA ALA A 81 -16.78 -11.24 23.63
C ALA A 81 -17.07 -11.26 25.15
N PRO A 82 -17.76 -10.25 25.71
CA PRO A 82 -18.23 -10.37 27.09
C PRO A 82 -19.07 -11.64 27.22
N PRO A 83 -19.06 -12.35 28.36
CA PRO A 83 -20.02 -13.39 28.62
C PRO A 83 -21.41 -12.77 28.41
N LEU A 84 -22.23 -13.36 27.54
CA LEU A 84 -23.62 -12.97 27.43
C LEU A 84 -24.26 -13.16 28.80
N ASP A 85 -24.76 -12.08 29.40
CA ASP A 85 -25.55 -12.15 30.62
C ASP A 85 -26.74 -13.10 30.39
N PRO A 86 -26.89 -14.19 31.15
CA PRO A 86 -27.98 -15.16 30.96
C PRO A 86 -29.38 -14.61 31.29
N SER A 87 -29.51 -13.33 31.65
CA SER A 87 -30.75 -12.70 32.11
C SER A 87 -31.46 -11.81 31.09
N SER A 88 -31.02 -11.75 29.83
CA SER A 88 -31.76 -11.10 28.73
C SER A 88 -32.36 -12.13 27.77
N SER A 89 -33.40 -12.81 28.23
CA SER A 89 -34.30 -13.62 27.40
C SER A 89 -35.33 -12.73 26.71
N SER A 90 -35.14 -12.52 25.40
CA SER A 90 -36.14 -12.27 24.35
C SER A 90 -35.36 -11.69 23.15
N SER A 91 -34.96 -12.44 22.13
CA SER A 91 -35.69 -13.43 21.34
C SER A 91 -34.73 -14.50 20.80
N SER A 92 -35.06 -15.76 21.06
CA SER A 92 -34.41 -16.94 20.54
C SER A 92 -34.50 -17.01 19.01
N SER A 93 -33.40 -16.72 18.32
CA SER A 93 -33.10 -17.32 17.01
C SER A 93 -32.20 -18.51 17.28
N SER A 94 -32.78 -19.69 17.50
CA SER A 94 -32.04 -20.95 17.50
C SER A 94 -31.56 -21.24 16.06
N THR A 95 -30.46 -20.62 15.65
CA THR A 95 -29.73 -21.06 14.45
C THR A 95 -29.16 -22.43 14.80
N SER A 96 -29.67 -23.49 14.16
CA SER A 96 -29.16 -24.84 14.36
C SER A 96 -27.66 -24.90 14.05
N ALA A 97 -26.95 -25.89 14.59
CA ALA A 97 -25.52 -26.09 14.27
C ALA A 97 -25.28 -26.13 12.74
N ASP A 98 -26.23 -26.73 12.01
CA ASP A 98 -26.24 -26.77 10.54
C ASP A 98 -26.37 -25.39 9.89
N GLU A 99 -27.13 -24.47 10.48
CA GLU A 99 -27.26 -23.08 10.00
C GLU A 99 -25.91 -22.35 10.13
N VAL A 100 -25.24 -22.51 11.27
CA VAL A 100 -23.93 -21.90 11.54
C VAL A 100 -22.87 -22.46 10.57
N GLU A 101 -22.87 -23.76 10.32
CA GLU A 101 -21.96 -24.40 9.38
C GLU A 101 -22.17 -23.91 7.94
N ARG A 102 -23.43 -23.81 7.48
CA ARG A 102 -23.78 -23.25 6.16
C ARG A 102 -23.32 -21.80 6.01
N ILE A 103 -23.56 -20.96 7.02
CA ILE A 103 -23.13 -19.56 7.01
C ILE A 103 -21.61 -19.47 6.98
N THR A 104 -20.91 -20.30 7.75
CA THR A 104 -19.44 -20.32 7.78
C THR A 104 -18.85 -20.75 6.44
N ALA A 105 -19.40 -21.81 5.83
CA ALA A 105 -18.99 -22.26 4.50
C ALA A 105 -19.20 -21.19 3.44
N ARG A 106 -20.36 -20.50 3.47
CA ARG A 106 -20.66 -19.37 2.57
C ARG A 106 -19.65 -18.23 2.74
N LEU A 107 -19.40 -17.79 3.98
CA LEU A 107 -18.45 -16.71 4.25
C LEU A 107 -17.03 -17.07 3.83
N HIS A 108 -16.61 -18.33 4.02
CA HIS A 108 -15.31 -18.80 3.54
C HIS A 108 -15.20 -18.73 2.02
N MET A 109 -16.25 -19.14 1.30
CA MET A 109 -16.30 -19.02 -0.16
C MET A 109 -16.25 -17.55 -0.60
N GLU A 110 -17.08 -16.68 -0.02
CA GLU A 110 -17.10 -15.25 -0.33
C GLU A 110 -15.73 -14.60 -0.05
N ASN A 111 -15.08 -14.93 1.08
CA ASN A 111 -13.73 -14.45 1.39
C ASN A 111 -12.69 -14.95 0.38
N ALA A 112 -12.77 -16.20 -0.08
CA ALA A 112 -11.86 -16.72 -1.09
C ALA A 112 -11.99 -15.94 -2.41
N ILE A 113 -13.22 -15.68 -2.86
CA ILE A 113 -13.51 -14.90 -4.07
C ILE A 113 -13.00 -13.46 -3.93
N LEU A 114 -13.24 -12.82 -2.78
CA LEU A 114 -12.75 -11.46 -2.50
C LEU A 114 -11.22 -11.40 -2.53
N ARG A 115 -10.54 -12.37 -1.91
CA ARG A 115 -9.08 -12.47 -1.91
C ARG A 115 -8.53 -12.64 -3.33
N GLN A 116 -9.13 -13.51 -4.13
CA GLN A 116 -8.74 -13.71 -5.53
C GLN A 116 -8.93 -12.43 -6.35
N SER A 117 -10.05 -11.73 -6.14
CA SER A 117 -10.33 -10.45 -6.77
C SER A 117 -9.28 -9.40 -6.39
N CYS A 118 -8.98 -9.24 -5.10
CA CYS A 118 -7.94 -8.33 -4.61
C CYS A 118 -6.57 -8.64 -5.23
N HIS A 119 -6.20 -9.92 -5.32
CA HIS A 119 -4.96 -10.33 -5.97
C HIS A 119 -4.94 -9.92 -7.45
N ALA A 120 -6.02 -10.17 -8.19
CA ALA A 120 -6.14 -9.78 -9.59
C ALA A 120 -6.06 -8.25 -9.79
N TRP A 121 -6.72 -7.47 -8.93
CA TRP A 121 -6.65 -6.00 -8.96
C TRP A 121 -5.24 -5.49 -8.68
N ARG A 122 -4.54 -6.05 -7.67
CA ARG A 122 -3.15 -5.69 -7.37
C ARG A 122 -2.21 -6.03 -8.53
N ALA A 123 -2.35 -7.22 -9.11
CA ALA A 123 -1.54 -7.63 -10.25
C ALA A 123 -1.72 -6.68 -11.45
N ARG A 124 -2.97 -6.29 -11.74
CA ARG A 124 -3.27 -5.31 -12.80
C ARG A 124 -2.68 -3.93 -12.51
N ALA A 125 -2.80 -3.43 -11.28
CA ALA A 125 -2.20 -2.15 -10.89
C ALA A 125 -0.67 -2.18 -11.02
N ASN A 126 -0.03 -3.26 -10.55
CA ASN A 126 1.42 -3.43 -10.67
C ASN A 126 1.89 -3.46 -12.12
N ALA A 127 1.18 -4.20 -12.99
CA ALA A 127 1.50 -4.25 -14.42
C ALA A 127 1.37 -2.87 -15.08
N HIS A 128 0.32 -2.11 -14.75
CA HIS A 128 0.12 -0.76 -15.27
C HIS A 128 1.25 0.19 -14.84
N VAL A 129 1.65 0.17 -13.57
CA VAL A 129 2.77 0.99 -13.08
C VAL A 129 4.08 0.58 -13.75
N ALA A 130 4.36 -0.71 -13.88
CA ALA A 130 5.57 -1.21 -14.55
C ALA A 130 5.65 -0.75 -16.02
N ALA A 131 4.54 -0.85 -16.76
CA ALA A 131 4.46 -0.37 -18.14
C ALA A 131 4.70 1.14 -18.23
N HIS A 132 4.08 1.92 -17.36
CA HIS A 132 4.25 3.38 -17.32
C HIS A 132 5.70 3.79 -17.02
N VAL A 133 6.34 3.13 -16.06
CA VAL A 133 7.76 3.34 -15.72
C VAL A 133 8.66 2.98 -16.91
N GLY A 134 8.36 1.89 -17.61
CA GLY A 134 9.07 1.48 -18.83
C GLY A 134 8.97 2.54 -19.94
N LEU A 135 7.76 3.01 -20.24
CA LEU A 135 7.51 4.06 -21.24
C LEU A 135 8.23 5.37 -20.88
N SER A 136 8.15 5.80 -19.62
CA SER A 136 8.83 7.01 -19.13
C SER A 136 10.35 6.90 -19.27
N THR A 137 10.89 5.70 -19.08
CA THR A 137 12.33 5.43 -19.22
C THR A 137 12.75 5.43 -20.69
N LEU A 138 11.99 4.79 -21.57
CA LEU A 138 12.22 4.84 -23.02
C LEU A 138 12.17 6.27 -23.56
N ALA A 139 11.20 7.07 -23.11
CA ALA A 139 11.09 8.47 -23.52
C ALA A 139 12.34 9.29 -23.16
N ARG A 140 12.89 9.09 -21.95
CA ARG A 140 14.15 9.73 -21.53
C ARG A 140 15.33 9.29 -22.41
N LEU A 141 15.50 7.98 -22.62
CA LEU A 141 16.57 7.47 -23.47
C LEU A 141 16.49 8.01 -24.91
N ALA A 142 15.29 8.10 -25.47
CA ALA A 142 15.08 8.67 -26.80
C ALA A 142 15.45 10.16 -26.85
N GLN A 143 15.11 10.94 -25.83
CA GLN A 143 15.50 12.35 -25.72
C GLN A 143 17.03 12.52 -25.62
N ASP A 144 17.68 11.68 -24.83
CA ASP A 144 19.14 11.68 -24.66
C ASP A 144 19.86 11.32 -25.98
N GLN A 145 19.40 10.26 -26.66
CA GLN A 145 19.91 9.88 -27.98
C GLN A 145 19.72 11.01 -29.01
N ALA A 146 18.54 11.62 -29.04
CA ALA A 146 18.28 12.74 -29.94
C ALA A 146 19.19 13.95 -29.65
N ARG A 147 19.58 14.16 -28.39
CA ARG A 147 20.55 15.19 -28.02
C ARG A 147 21.93 14.87 -28.55
N ILE A 148 22.43 13.64 -28.34
CA ILE A 148 23.73 13.19 -28.85
C ILE A 148 23.81 13.37 -30.36
N LEU A 149 22.79 12.91 -31.09
CA LEU A 149 22.75 13.02 -32.55
C LEU A 149 22.74 14.48 -33.03
N ARG A 150 22.09 15.40 -32.29
CA ARG A 150 22.14 16.84 -32.60
C ARG A 150 23.55 17.40 -32.40
N ASP A 151 24.21 17.03 -31.30
CA ASP A 151 25.57 17.49 -31.00
C ASP A 151 26.57 16.97 -32.06
N GLU A 152 26.45 15.71 -32.49
CA GLU A 152 27.25 15.13 -33.57
C GLU A 152 27.00 15.81 -34.92
N ARG A 153 25.73 16.07 -35.26
CA ARG A 153 25.37 16.82 -36.47
C ARG A 153 26.02 18.20 -36.48
N ASP A 154 25.93 18.92 -35.36
CA ASP A 154 26.47 20.28 -35.24
C ASP A 154 27.99 20.27 -35.34
N GLU A 155 28.65 19.25 -34.79
CA GLU A 155 30.10 19.08 -34.92
C GLU A 155 30.52 18.77 -36.36
N LEU A 156 29.81 17.89 -37.05
CA LEU A 156 30.06 17.60 -38.47
C LEU A 156 29.83 18.83 -39.35
N ALA A 157 28.78 19.61 -39.08
CA ALA A 157 28.50 20.87 -39.78
C ALA A 157 29.66 21.87 -39.60
N ARG A 158 30.14 22.05 -38.36
CA ARG A 158 31.31 22.91 -38.07
C ARG A 158 32.56 22.46 -38.83
N LYS A 159 32.85 21.16 -38.86
CA LYS A 159 33.99 20.60 -39.60
C LYS A 159 33.85 20.81 -41.10
N TYR A 160 32.66 20.57 -41.65
CA TYR A 160 32.36 20.80 -43.06
C TYR A 160 32.58 22.27 -43.44
N ASP A 161 32.04 23.22 -42.68
CA ASP A 161 32.20 24.65 -42.94
C ASP A 161 33.66 25.13 -42.80
N ALA A 162 34.42 24.54 -41.88
CA ALA A 162 35.86 24.81 -41.77
C ALA A 162 36.63 24.30 -42.99
N LEU A 163 36.31 23.09 -43.46
CA LEU A 163 36.96 22.51 -44.64
C LEU A 163 36.61 23.28 -45.92
N LYS A 164 35.33 23.67 -46.06
CA LYS A 164 34.83 24.49 -47.17
C LYS A 164 35.56 25.83 -47.28
N ARG A 165 35.78 26.51 -46.15
CA ARG A 165 36.56 27.76 -46.09
C ARG A 165 38.01 27.56 -46.54
N LYS A 166 38.68 26.51 -46.05
CA LYS A 166 40.05 26.18 -46.47
C LYS A 166 40.15 25.92 -47.97
N LEU A 167 39.16 25.22 -48.54
CA LEU A 167 39.14 24.96 -49.99
C LEU A 167 38.99 26.25 -50.79
N SER A 168 38.08 27.14 -50.38
CA SER A 168 37.92 28.45 -51.05
C SER A 168 39.14 29.36 -50.94
N ASP A 169 39.98 29.18 -49.92
CA ASP A 169 41.24 29.93 -49.77
C ASP A 169 42.37 29.36 -50.65
N VAL A 170 42.30 28.09 -51.05
CA VAL A 170 43.29 27.45 -51.96
C VAL A 170 43.00 27.78 -53.43
N ASP A 171 41.73 27.98 -53.79
CA ASP A 171 41.30 28.34 -55.15
C ASP A 171 41.50 29.85 -55.48
N ARG A 172 42.10 30.62 -54.57
CA ARG A 172 42.26 32.08 -54.64
C ARG A 172 43.71 32.51 -54.80
#